data_AF-A0A1Q3WCK0-F1
#
_entry.id   AF-A0A1Q3WCK0-F1
#
_cell.length_a   1.000
_cell.length_b   1.000
_cell.length_c   1.000
_cell.angle_alpha   90.00
_cell.angle_beta   90.00
_cell.angle_gamma   90.00
#
_symmetry.space_group_name_H-M   'P 1'
#
loop_
_entity.id
_entity.type
_entity.pdbx_description
1 polymer ?
#
loop_
_entity_poly.entity_id
_entity_poly.type
_entity_poly.pdbx_seq_one_letter_code
_entity_poly.pdbx_strand_id
1 'polypeptide(L)'
;MPNHLHVLLYPTHPVKSLNQLVGEGKRFIAYEIVKGLEQHGKSSLLEKLRNGVRAKERIKGKKHQVFRLSFDARRCFNEKMLEQKLSYIHHNPVKGKWSLVDDYVNYPYSSANYYETGKLGPVAITHYKELGKD
;
A
#
# COMPACT_ATOMS: atom_id res chain seq x y z
N MET A 1 0.64 -7.63 -0.75
CA MET A 1 -0.04 -8.95 -0.75
C MET A 1 -1.37 -8.77 -1.49
N PRO A 2 -2.03 -9.85 -1.97
CA PRO A 2 -3.22 -9.74 -2.80
C PRO A 2 -4.37 -8.90 -2.24
N ASN A 3 -4.50 -8.79 -0.91
CA ASN A 3 -5.62 -8.09 -0.26
C ASN A 3 -5.24 -6.98 0.74
N HIS A 4 -3.95 -6.70 0.93
CA HIS A 4 -3.48 -5.61 1.77
C HIS A 4 -2.04 -5.20 1.38
N LEU A 5 -1.66 -4.01 1.83
CA LEU A 5 -0.34 -3.43 1.58
C LEU A 5 0.31 -3.02 2.91
N HIS A 6 1.63 -3.15 2.96
CA HIS A 6 2.47 -2.54 3.99
C HIS A 6 3.46 -1.62 3.30
N VAL A 7 3.64 -0.41 3.83
CA VAL A 7 4.51 0.60 3.25
C VAL A 7 5.26 1.33 4.36
N LEU A 8 6.52 1.69 4.08
CA LEU A 8 7.26 2.69 4.84
C LEU A 8 7.11 4.01 4.09
N LEU A 9 6.73 5.06 4.82
CA LEU A 9 6.50 6.38 4.25
C LEU A 9 7.40 7.39 4.96
N TYR A 10 8.07 8.22 4.16
CA TYR A 10 8.83 9.37 4.62
C TYR A 10 8.26 10.62 3.92
N PRO A 11 7.29 11.32 4.53
CA PRO A 11 6.72 12.53 3.95
C PRO A 11 7.80 13.63 3.86
N THR A 12 8.14 14.05 2.65
CA THR A 12 9.13 15.11 2.38
C THR A 12 8.51 16.51 2.37
N HIS A 13 7.19 16.60 2.26
CA HIS A 13 6.45 17.85 2.31
C HIS A 13 5.62 17.93 3.60
N PRO A 14 5.30 19.15 4.08
CA PRO A 14 4.42 19.33 5.22
C PRO A 14 3.06 18.66 4.99
N VAL A 15 2.66 17.80 5.93
CA VAL A 15 1.34 17.17 5.97
C VAL A 15 0.61 17.62 7.22
N LYS A 16 -0.69 17.97 7.12
CA LYS A 16 -1.43 18.42 8.32
C LYS A 16 -1.60 17.30 9.34
N SER A 17 -1.77 16.06 8.87
CA SER A 17 -1.82 14.88 9.73
C SER A 17 -1.58 13.60 8.93
N LEU A 18 -1.15 12.54 9.63
CA LEU A 18 -1.05 11.19 9.06
C LEU A 18 -2.39 10.68 8.53
N ASN A 19 -3.48 10.98 9.25
CA ASN A 19 -4.83 10.57 8.84
C ASN A 19 -5.24 11.20 7.50
N GLN A 20 -4.90 12.47 7.29
CA GLN A 20 -5.15 13.13 6.01
C GLN A 20 -4.32 12.48 4.90
N LEU A 21 -3.00 12.34 5.11
CA LEU A 21 -2.10 11.75 4.11
C LEU A 21 -2.56 10.36 3.67
N VAL A 22 -2.84 9.47 4.62
CA VAL A 22 -3.29 8.11 4.33
C VAL A 22 -4.70 8.10 3.74
N GLY A 23 -5.59 8.98 4.22
CA GLY A 23 -6.95 9.11 3.71
C GLY A 23 -6.99 9.53 2.24
N GLU A 24 -6.21 10.53 1.86
CA GLU A 24 -6.09 11.02 0.49
C GLU A 24 -5.43 9.98 -0.42
N GLY A 25 -4.35 9.33 0.04
CA GLY A 25 -3.70 8.23 -0.68
C GLY A 25 -4.65 7.06 -0.95
N LYS A 26 -5.38 6.61 0.08
CA LYS A 26 -6.43 5.57 -0.08
C LYS A 26 -7.50 6.01 -1.07
N ARG A 27 -7.91 7.28 -1.05
CA ARG A 27 -8.93 7.80 -1.98
C ARG A 27 -8.42 7.76 -3.43
N PHE A 28 -7.21 8.24 -3.67
CA PHE A 28 -6.57 8.22 -4.97
C PHE A 28 -6.49 6.79 -5.53
N ILE A 29 -5.95 5.86 -4.74
CA ILE A 29 -5.81 4.45 -5.14
C ILE A 29 -7.19 3.80 -5.37
N ALA A 30 -8.18 4.12 -4.54
CA ALA A 30 -9.52 3.55 -4.69
C ALA A 30 -10.18 3.93 -6.03
N TYR A 31 -9.95 5.15 -6.52
CA TYR A 31 -10.48 5.56 -7.83
C TYR A 31 -9.85 4.75 -8.96
N GLU A 32 -8.53 4.58 -8.96
CA GLU A 32 -7.85 3.79 -10.00
C GLU A 32 -8.23 2.30 -9.95
N ILE A 33 -8.41 1.74 -8.75
CA ILE A 33 -8.92 0.36 -8.61
C ILE A 33 -10.32 0.23 -9.22
N VAL A 34 -11.25 1.11 -8.86
CA VAL A 34 -12.63 1.06 -9.38
C VAL A 34 -12.63 1.21 -10.91
N LYS A 35 -11.88 2.17 -11.44
CA LYS A 35 -11.73 2.38 -12.89
C LYS A 35 -11.21 1.13 -13.60
N GLY A 36 -10.16 0.49 -13.06
CA GLY A 36 -9.64 -0.76 -13.63
C GLY A 36 -10.64 -1.91 -13.57
N LEU A 37 -11.42 -2.02 -12.49
CA LEU A 37 -12.48 -3.02 -12.36
C LEU A 37 -13.61 -2.80 -13.38
N GLU A 38 -14.00 -1.54 -13.64
CA GLU A 38 -14.98 -1.17 -14.67
C GLU A 38 -14.47 -1.54 -16.06
N GLN A 39 -13.23 -1.15 -16.39
CA GLN A 39 -12.59 -1.45 -17.68
C GLN A 39 -12.45 -2.96 -17.94
N HIS A 40 -12.27 -3.76 -16.89
CA HIS A 40 -12.16 -5.22 -17.00
C HIS A 40 -13.49 -5.96 -16.77
N GLY A 41 -14.62 -5.26 -16.75
CA GLY A 41 -15.96 -5.86 -16.62
C GLY A 41 -16.16 -6.66 -15.33
N LYS A 42 -15.50 -6.28 -14.23
CA LYS A 42 -15.55 -7.02 -12.95
C LYS A 42 -16.79 -6.65 -12.13
N SER A 43 -17.97 -6.75 -12.74
CA SER A 43 -19.26 -6.28 -12.19
C SER A 43 -19.59 -6.90 -10.83
N SER A 44 -19.30 -8.18 -10.62
CA SER A 44 -19.57 -8.86 -9.34
C SER A 44 -18.72 -8.30 -8.19
N LEU A 45 -17.49 -7.88 -8.46
CA LEU A 45 -16.62 -7.27 -7.46
C LEU A 45 -17.01 -5.81 -7.21
N LEU A 46 -17.33 -5.05 -8.25
CA LEU A 46 -17.88 -3.69 -8.12
C LEU A 46 -19.12 -3.68 -7.24
N GLU A 47 -20.04 -4.63 -7.44
CA GLU A 47 -21.26 -4.72 -6.63
C GLU A 47 -20.96 -5.06 -5.16
N LYS A 48 -19.99 -5.95 -4.89
CA LYS A 48 -19.51 -6.20 -3.52
C LYS A 48 -18.97 -4.92 -2.87
N LEU A 49 -18.18 -4.13 -3.61
CA LEU A 49 -17.62 -2.87 -3.11
C LEU A 49 -18.70 -1.82 -2.88
N ARG A 50 -19.73 -1.77 -3.73
CA ARG A 50 -20.89 -0.87 -3.59
C ARG A 50 -21.71 -1.22 -2.35
N ASN A 51 -21.96 -2.50 -2.14
CA ASN A 51 -22.70 -3.00 -0.97
C ASN A 51 -21.92 -2.84 0.34
N GLY A 52 -20.58 -2.79 0.27
CA GLY A 52 -19.73 -2.47 1.43
C GLY A 52 -19.81 -1.01 1.90
N VAL A 53 -20.44 -0.09 1.16
CA VAL A 53 -20.57 1.30 1.57
C VAL A 53 -21.60 1.45 2.68
N ARG A 54 -21.18 1.95 3.84
CA ARG A 54 -22.07 2.27 4.97
C ARG A 54 -23.12 3.31 4.57
N ALA A 55 -24.35 3.16 5.05
CA ALA A 55 -25.48 4.05 4.71
C ALA A 55 -25.16 5.55 4.83
N LYS A 56 -24.52 5.96 5.93
CA LYS A 56 -24.12 7.37 6.14
C LYS A 56 -23.13 7.92 5.11
N GLU A 57 -22.27 7.06 4.55
CA GLU A 57 -21.29 7.45 3.53
C GLU A 57 -21.91 7.44 2.14
N ARG A 58 -22.91 6.57 1.92
CA ARG A 58 -23.72 6.53 0.71
C ARG A 58 -24.49 7.83 0.49
N ILE A 59 -25.07 8.39 1.56
CA ILE A 59 -25.75 9.71 1.54
C ILE A 59 -24.78 10.82 1.10
N LYS A 60 -23.49 10.71 1.46
CA LYS A 60 -22.44 11.66 1.05
C LYS A 60 -21.90 11.41 -0.37
N GLY A 61 -22.51 10.51 -1.13
CA GLY A 61 -22.13 10.21 -2.52
C GLY A 61 -21.01 9.17 -2.68
N LYS A 62 -20.57 8.51 -1.61
CA LYS A 62 -19.57 7.42 -1.74
C LYS A 62 -20.18 6.24 -2.48
N LYS A 63 -19.55 5.82 -3.59
CA LYS A 63 -20.06 4.72 -4.45
C LYS A 63 -19.49 3.35 -4.12
N HIS A 64 -18.21 3.27 -3.74
CA HIS A 64 -17.49 2.01 -3.52
C HIS A 64 -16.64 2.06 -2.25
N GLN A 65 -16.60 0.94 -1.51
CA GLN A 65 -15.78 0.77 -0.30
C GLN A 65 -14.58 -0.15 -0.58
N VAL A 66 -13.52 0.40 -1.17
CA VAL A 66 -12.29 -0.36 -1.51
C VAL A 66 -11.45 -0.72 -0.28
N PHE A 67 -11.15 0.26 0.57
CA PHE A 67 -10.31 0.07 1.74
C PHE A 67 -11.14 -0.12 3.02
N ARG A 68 -10.57 -0.79 4.03
CA ARG A 68 -11.08 -0.68 5.40
C ARG A 68 -10.95 0.77 5.89
N LEU A 69 -11.85 1.15 6.82
CA LEU A 69 -11.91 2.52 7.34
C LEU A 69 -10.63 2.90 8.10
N SER A 70 -10.17 2.01 8.98
CA SER A 70 -8.93 2.21 9.74
C SER A 70 -7.70 1.80 8.93
N PHE A 71 -6.54 2.19 9.45
CA PHE A 71 -5.23 1.69 9.07
C PHE A 71 -4.38 1.60 10.34
N ASP A 72 -3.38 0.73 10.32
CA ASP A 72 -2.40 0.66 11.40
C ASP A 72 -1.14 1.40 10.97
N ALA A 73 -0.65 2.27 11.84
CA ALA A 73 0.59 2.97 11.63
C ALA A 73 1.43 2.96 12.90
N ARG A 74 2.76 2.84 12.72
CA ARG A 74 3.74 2.94 13.80
C ARG A 74 4.89 3.78 13.31
N ARG A 75 5.27 4.78 14.10
CA ARG A 75 6.46 5.58 13.84
C ARG A 75 7.70 4.70 14.04
N CYS A 76 8.63 4.74 13.09
CA CYS A 76 9.97 4.18 13.27
C CYS A 76 10.85 5.28 13.88
N PHE A 77 11.37 5.05 15.09
CA PHE A 77 12.12 6.06 15.83
C PHE A 77 13.64 6.00 15.58
N ASN A 78 14.12 4.88 15.04
CA ASN A 78 15.51 4.65 14.72
C ASN A 78 15.64 3.67 13.55
N GLU A 79 16.85 3.57 13.02
CA GLU A 79 17.19 2.70 11.89
C GLU A 79 16.88 1.22 12.18
N LYS A 80 17.23 0.73 13.38
CA LYS A 80 16.95 -0.66 13.79
C LYS A 80 15.47 -1.02 13.65
N MET A 81 14.57 -0.13 14.06
CA MET A 81 13.12 -0.32 13.88
C MET A 81 12.71 -0.29 12.41
N LEU A 82 13.29 0.62 11.63
CA LEU A 82 13.03 0.73 10.19
C LEU A 82 13.43 -0.56 9.48
N GLU A 83 14.66 -1.05 9.70
CA GLU A 83 15.19 -2.28 9.13
C GLU A 83 14.35 -3.49 9.52
N GLN A 84 13.94 -3.57 10.80
CA GLN A 84 13.03 -4.63 11.26
C GLN A 84 11.70 -4.62 10.48
N LYS A 85 11.11 -3.44 10.24
CA LYS A 85 9.87 -3.32 9.49
C LYS A 85 10.08 -3.58 8.00
N LEU A 86 11.16 -3.09 7.41
CA LEU A 86 11.53 -3.31 6.03
C LEU A 86 11.68 -4.81 5.75
N SER A 87 12.47 -5.52 6.58
CA SER A 87 12.64 -6.96 6.50
C SER A 87 11.31 -7.72 6.63
N TYR A 88 10.46 -7.35 7.59
CA TYR A 88 9.12 -7.93 7.73
C TYR A 88 8.26 -7.74 6.46
N ILE A 89 8.27 -6.54 5.87
CA ILE A 89 7.50 -6.22 4.67
C ILE A 89 8.01 -7.04 3.48
N HIS A 90 9.32 -7.06 3.26
CA HIS A 90 9.95 -7.77 2.16
C HIS A 90 9.71 -9.27 2.22
N HIS A 91 9.77 -9.88 3.41
CA HIS A 91 9.57 -11.32 3.57
C HIS A 91 8.10 -11.73 3.67
N ASN A 92 7.14 -10.80 3.68
CA ASN A 92 5.72 -11.16 3.77
C ASN A 92 5.21 -12.04 2.62
N PRO A 93 5.61 -11.83 1.35
CA PRO A 93 5.17 -12.66 0.22
C PRO A 93 5.56 -14.14 0.33
N VAL A 94 6.67 -14.46 1.00
CA VAL A 94 7.18 -15.84 1.16
C VAL A 94 6.73 -16.52 2.46
N LYS A 95 6.08 -15.80 3.38
CA LYS A 95 5.76 -16.28 4.73
C LYS A 95 4.29 -16.67 4.92
N GLY A 96 4.09 -17.70 5.75
CA GLY A 96 2.78 -18.09 6.25
C GLY A 96 1.84 -18.54 5.15
N LYS A 97 0.63 -17.96 5.10
CA LYS A 97 -0.43 -18.35 4.16
C LYS A 97 -0.23 -17.82 2.73
N TRP A 98 0.77 -16.96 2.50
CA TRP A 98 0.92 -16.28 1.23
C TRP A 98 1.67 -17.13 0.23
N SER A 99 2.90 -17.54 0.57
CA SER A 99 3.79 -18.37 -0.27
C SER A 99 3.66 -18.04 -1.76
N LEU A 100 3.70 -16.75 -2.08
CA LEU A 100 3.39 -16.21 -3.41
C LEU A 100 4.55 -16.41 -4.39
N VAL A 101 5.76 -16.58 -3.86
CA VAL A 101 7.03 -16.83 -4.54
C VAL A 101 7.92 -17.63 -3.58
N ASP A 102 8.95 -18.28 -4.10
CA ASP A 102 9.92 -19.03 -3.28
C ASP A 102 10.98 -18.11 -2.65
N ASP A 103 11.33 -17.04 -3.35
CA ASP A 103 12.29 -16.03 -2.89
C ASP A 103 11.63 -14.65 -2.86
N TYR A 104 11.82 -13.92 -1.76
CA TYR A 104 11.19 -12.63 -1.51
C TYR A 104 11.65 -11.56 -2.49
N VAL A 105 12.85 -11.69 -3.08
CA VAL A 105 13.32 -10.77 -4.13
C VAL A 105 12.57 -10.95 -5.45
N ASN A 106 11.90 -12.07 -5.65
CA ASN A 106 11.19 -12.38 -6.88
C ASN A 106 9.74 -11.89 -6.87
N TYR A 107 9.23 -11.36 -5.76
CA TYR A 107 7.87 -10.84 -5.73
C TYR A 107 7.79 -9.47 -6.43
N PRO A 108 7.12 -9.35 -7.60
CA PRO A 108 7.21 -8.17 -8.44
C PRO A 108 6.51 -6.93 -7.85
N TYR A 109 5.65 -7.13 -6.85
CA TYR A 109 4.93 -6.06 -6.15
C TYR A 109 5.55 -5.71 -4.79
N SER A 110 6.87 -5.83 -4.68
CA SER A 110 7.68 -5.46 -3.51
C SER A 110 8.92 -4.69 -3.94
N SER A 111 9.42 -3.84 -3.05
CA SER A 111 10.70 -3.16 -3.21
C SER A 111 11.91 -4.04 -2.90
N ALA A 112 11.72 -5.29 -2.48
CA ALA A 112 12.80 -6.21 -2.09
C ALA A 112 13.90 -6.31 -3.14
N ASN A 113 13.54 -6.53 -4.41
CA ASN A 113 14.52 -6.65 -5.49
C ASN A 113 15.43 -5.42 -5.61
N TYR A 114 14.87 -4.22 -5.49
CA TYR A 114 15.62 -2.97 -5.51
C TYR A 114 16.59 -2.88 -4.33
N TYR A 115 16.14 -3.24 -3.12
CA TYR A 115 16.97 -3.17 -1.92
C TYR A 115 18.14 -4.16 -1.95
N GLU A 116 17.97 -5.33 -2.56
CA GLU A 116 19.03 -6.34 -2.64
C GLU A 116 19.96 -6.17 -3.84
N THR A 117 19.45 -5.68 -4.97
CA THR A 117 20.20 -5.68 -6.25
C THR A 117 20.45 -4.29 -6.83
N GLY A 118 19.82 -3.24 -6.29
CA GLY A 118 19.81 -1.89 -6.87
C GLY A 118 18.95 -1.74 -8.13
N LYS A 119 18.35 -2.83 -8.64
CA LYS A 119 17.53 -2.80 -9.85
C LYS A 119 16.21 -2.10 -9.60
N LEU A 120 15.94 -1.02 -10.33
CA LEU A 120 14.68 -0.28 -10.25
C LEU A 120 13.52 -1.13 -10.76
N GLY A 121 12.42 -1.10 -9.99
CA GLY A 121 11.14 -1.67 -10.38
C GLY A 121 10.28 -0.70 -11.21
N PRO A 122 9.03 -1.06 -11.50
CA PRO A 122 8.10 -0.22 -12.26
C PRO A 122 7.70 1.07 -11.51
N VAL A 123 7.98 1.16 -10.21
CA VAL A 123 7.72 2.33 -9.38
C VAL A 123 9.05 2.82 -8.84
N ALA A 124 9.36 4.08 -9.10
CA ALA A 124 10.52 4.74 -8.52
C ALA A 124 10.37 4.82 -7.00
N ILE A 125 11.41 4.39 -6.29
CA ILE A 125 11.50 4.43 -4.84
C ILE A 125 12.90 4.90 -4.45
N THR A 126 13.02 5.53 -3.28
CA THR A 126 14.28 6.00 -2.72
C THR A 126 14.76 5.01 -1.66
N HIS A 127 16.06 4.69 -1.66
CA HIS A 127 16.62 3.88 -0.58
C HIS A 127 16.71 4.72 0.70
N TYR A 128 16.32 4.21 1.86
CA TYR A 128 16.26 5.05 3.07
C TYR A 128 17.63 5.65 3.48
N LYS A 129 18.73 4.98 3.13
CA LYS A 129 20.11 5.47 3.30
C LYS A 129 20.50 6.65 2.38
N GLU A 130 19.63 7.03 1.46
CA GLU A 130 19.81 8.19 0.57
C GLU A 130 19.07 9.43 1.08
N LEU A 131 18.23 9.28 2.12
CA LEU A 131 17.51 10.40 2.71
C LEU A 131 18.48 11.40 3.35
N GLY A 132 18.30 12.70 3.06
CA GLY A 132 19.11 13.79 3.61
C GLY A 132 20.49 13.96 2.96
N LYS A 133 20.74 13.30 1.82
CA LYS A 133 21.88 13.56 0.94
C LYS A 133 21.45 14.51 -0.18
N ASP A 134 21.08 15.72 0.21
CA ASP A 134 20.88 16.87 -0.69
C ASP A 134 22.06 17.83 -0.55
#